data_AF-A0A7C1DY27-F1
#
_entry.id   AF-A0A7C1DY27-F1
#
_cell.length_a   1.000
_cell.length_b   1.000
_cell.length_c   1.000
_cell.angle_alpha   90.00
_cell.angle_beta   90.00
_cell.angle_gamma   90.00
#
_symmetry.space_group_name_H-M   'P 1'
#
loop_
_entity.id
_entity.type
_entity.pdbx_description
1 polymer ?
#
loop_
_entity_poly.entity_id
_entity_poly.type
_entity_poly.pdbx_seq_one_letter_code
_entity_poly.pdbx_strand_id
1 'polypeptide(L)'
;MKKLILISMLLIAVSAFADIKVAVLKVHPPDYTLGLMEAIDAVFAEDSTIDLILGPAEVLGGDTNRARIIFEDSAGVILPRSDGFSRSWCVKSTIEGAQYLAERYGTTIIPGTLWEIDENMRCYESTPIIGPDGLIQRVRRKAHNSKTDYAIDPTIRLDTIITRDAGEYTYMIAISNETRDLWDVYPSLSFYNPDILLVSAVHWNENFFQLTNMLETGYRPDPLFMRNYIANWHSGMVVQLSSRNCVFLFSGLDTLPGGLFAANFYEEYLPDHSWFGFDEIIVTPYGAIYTFEPHAPVIYQQMHIAIRATDSLGAPVESVFVNFSAPGEIPTNAGWTDAQGIFSYPTAVAESLFFLMAKDSFVIVPEETIVYVSPDNPACTVDV
;
A
#
# COMPACT_ATOMS: atom_id res chain seq x y z
N MET A 1 -22.89 -41.42 1.47
CA MET A 1 -23.11 -40.19 0.67
C MET A 1 -23.42 -38.95 1.51
N LYS A 2 -24.33 -38.98 2.51
CA LYS A 2 -24.63 -37.78 3.34
C LYS A 2 -23.49 -37.29 4.25
N LYS A 3 -22.55 -38.16 4.66
CA LYS A 3 -21.38 -37.79 5.48
C LYS A 3 -20.20 -37.18 4.70
N LEU A 4 -20.15 -37.36 3.37
CA LEU A 4 -19.09 -36.80 2.51
C LEU A 4 -19.38 -35.34 2.15
N ILE A 5 -20.65 -34.99 1.92
CA ILE A 5 -21.08 -33.62 1.61
C ILE A 5 -20.83 -32.68 2.81
N LEU A 6 -20.96 -33.18 4.04
CA LEU A 6 -20.72 -32.36 5.24
C LEU A 6 -19.23 -32.03 5.42
N ILE A 7 -18.31 -32.93 5.05
CA ILE A 7 -16.86 -32.69 5.12
C ILE A 7 -16.44 -31.71 4.01
N SER A 8 -17.00 -31.84 2.80
CA SER A 8 -16.79 -30.86 1.73
C SER A 8 -17.36 -29.49 2.07
N MET A 9 -18.51 -29.40 2.75
CA MET A 9 -19.08 -28.12 3.22
C MET A 9 -18.35 -27.55 4.43
N LEU A 10 -17.75 -28.37 5.29
CA LEU A 10 -16.93 -27.89 6.43
C LEU A 10 -15.56 -27.38 5.96
N LEU A 11 -14.99 -27.96 4.90
CA LEU A 11 -13.78 -27.45 4.23
C LEU A 11 -14.01 -26.15 3.43
N ILE A 12 -15.27 -25.82 3.10
CA ILE A 12 -15.64 -24.57 2.44
C ILE A 12 -16.02 -23.48 3.46
N ALA A 13 -16.27 -23.84 4.73
CA ALA A 13 -16.79 -22.92 5.75
C ALA A 13 -15.76 -22.46 6.79
N VAL A 14 -14.48 -22.79 6.61
CA VAL A 14 -13.37 -22.21 7.38
C VAL A 14 -12.30 -21.75 6.40
N SER A 15 -12.65 -20.82 5.51
CA SER A 15 -11.66 -19.82 5.11
C SER A 15 -11.47 -18.95 6.35
N ALA A 16 -10.56 -19.36 7.25
CA ALA A 16 -9.95 -18.39 8.12
C ALA A 16 -9.30 -17.38 7.16
N PHE A 17 -9.80 -16.14 7.15
CA PHE A 17 -9.18 -15.05 6.44
C PHE A 17 -7.75 -14.94 6.96
N ALA A 18 -6.80 -15.05 6.05
CA ALA A 18 -5.44 -15.46 6.30
C ALA A 18 -4.52 -14.33 5.83
N ASP A 19 -3.93 -13.60 6.77
CA ASP A 19 -3.15 -12.41 6.40
C ASP A 19 -2.09 -12.75 5.36
N ILE A 20 -2.04 -11.94 4.30
CA ILE A 20 -0.96 -12.03 3.32
C ILE A 20 0.20 -11.14 3.77
N LYS A 21 1.43 -11.66 3.58
CA LYS A 21 2.66 -10.91 3.79
C LYS A 21 3.31 -10.56 2.47
N VAL A 22 3.38 -9.27 2.17
CA VAL A 22 3.99 -8.75 0.95
C VAL A 22 5.16 -7.83 1.28
N ALA A 23 6.34 -8.16 0.75
CA ALA A 23 7.50 -7.28 0.79
C ALA A 23 7.61 -6.45 -0.49
N VAL A 24 7.78 -5.14 -0.34
CA VAL A 24 8.06 -4.21 -1.44
C VAL A 24 9.47 -3.66 -1.28
N LEU A 25 10.28 -3.83 -2.33
CA LEU A 25 11.70 -3.55 -2.25
C LEU A 25 12.05 -2.13 -2.68
N LYS A 26 13.16 -1.67 -2.12
CA LYS A 26 13.90 -0.47 -2.48
C LYS A 26 15.29 -0.85 -2.94
N VAL A 27 15.67 -0.40 -4.14
CA VAL A 27 17.02 -0.64 -4.68
C VAL A 27 17.65 0.67 -5.14
N HIS A 28 18.93 0.84 -4.81
CA HIS A 28 19.74 2.02 -5.12
C HIS A 28 20.74 1.75 -6.28
N PRO A 29 20.97 2.70 -7.19
CA PRO A 29 22.06 2.69 -8.16
C PRO A 29 23.43 2.75 -7.47
N PRO A 30 24.50 2.36 -8.20
CA PRO A 30 24.52 1.87 -9.58
C PRO A 30 24.37 0.34 -9.72
N ASP A 31 24.28 -0.38 -8.60
CA ASP A 31 24.40 -1.83 -8.53
C ASP A 31 23.04 -2.52 -8.46
N TYR A 32 22.17 -2.26 -9.43
CA TYR A 32 20.77 -2.69 -9.38
C TYR A 32 20.56 -4.20 -9.17
N THR A 33 21.31 -5.05 -9.87
CA THR A 33 21.15 -6.51 -9.80
C THR A 33 21.67 -7.09 -8.48
N LEU A 34 22.83 -6.62 -8.02
CA LEU A 34 23.40 -7.02 -6.73
C LEU A 34 22.54 -6.49 -5.57
N GLY A 35 22.20 -5.20 -5.61
CA GLY A 35 21.36 -4.55 -4.60
C GLY A 35 19.96 -5.14 -4.53
N LEU A 36 19.40 -5.66 -5.63
CA LEU A 36 18.17 -6.43 -5.61
C LEU A 36 18.32 -7.71 -4.79
N MET A 37 19.38 -8.49 -5.02
CA MET A 37 19.61 -9.73 -4.27
C MET A 37 19.85 -9.46 -2.79
N GLU A 38 20.63 -8.43 -2.47
CA GLU A 38 20.83 -7.97 -1.09
C GLU A 38 19.49 -7.56 -0.43
N ALA A 39 18.62 -6.86 -1.17
CA ALA A 39 17.31 -6.46 -0.68
C ALA A 39 16.38 -7.67 -0.43
N ILE A 40 16.37 -8.65 -1.33
CA ILE A 40 15.60 -9.90 -1.17
C ILE A 40 16.10 -10.67 0.06
N ASP A 41 17.42 -10.84 0.20
CA ASP A 41 18.01 -11.54 1.35
C ASP A 41 17.71 -10.81 2.66
N ALA A 42 17.74 -9.47 2.66
CA ALA A 42 17.45 -8.67 3.84
C ALA A 42 15.99 -8.82 4.31
N VAL A 43 15.01 -8.83 3.40
CA VAL A 43 13.60 -9.01 3.82
C VAL A 43 13.34 -10.42 4.33
N PHE A 44 13.99 -11.45 3.78
CA PHE A 44 13.90 -12.80 4.34
C PHE A 44 14.61 -12.98 5.68
N ALA A 45 15.67 -12.21 5.93
CA ALA A 45 16.33 -12.21 7.23
C ALA A 45 15.39 -11.69 8.32
N GLU A 46 14.55 -10.69 8.01
CA GLU A 46 13.56 -10.16 8.95
C GLU A 46 12.31 -11.02 9.04
N ASP A 47 11.77 -11.48 7.90
CA ASP A 47 10.63 -12.39 7.89
C ASP A 47 10.75 -13.46 6.79
N SER A 48 11.07 -14.69 7.21
CA SER A 48 11.11 -15.84 6.31
C SER A 48 9.73 -16.34 5.85
N THR A 49 8.64 -15.74 6.33
CA THR A 49 7.24 -16.12 6.07
C THR A 49 6.53 -15.30 4.99
N ILE A 50 7.26 -14.40 4.31
CA ILE A 50 6.75 -13.61 3.18
C ILE A 50 6.14 -14.52 2.10
N ASP A 51 4.97 -14.12 1.57
CA ASP A 51 4.25 -14.80 0.50
C ASP A 51 4.58 -14.22 -0.88
N LEU A 52 4.81 -12.89 -0.95
CA LEU A 52 5.15 -12.18 -2.18
C LEU A 52 6.24 -11.13 -1.98
N ILE A 53 7.19 -11.08 -2.91
CA ILE A 53 8.18 -10.00 -3.01
C ILE A 53 7.99 -9.24 -4.31
N LEU A 54 7.93 -7.91 -4.24
CA LEU A 54 7.84 -7.01 -5.39
C LEU A 54 9.09 -6.12 -5.50
N GLY A 55 9.81 -6.26 -6.61
CA GLY A 55 10.98 -5.47 -6.97
C GLY A 55 10.63 -4.23 -7.82
N PRO A 56 11.49 -3.20 -7.79
CA PRO A 56 11.29 -1.97 -8.54
C PRO A 56 11.29 -2.18 -10.05
N ALA A 57 10.65 -1.26 -10.78
CA ALA A 57 10.84 -1.26 -12.22
C ALA A 57 12.29 -0.88 -12.57
N GLU A 58 12.72 -1.32 -13.75
CA GLU A 58 14.05 -1.18 -14.35
C GLU A 58 15.23 -1.78 -13.56
N VAL A 59 15.00 -2.35 -12.38
CA VAL A 59 16.07 -2.91 -11.54
C VAL A 59 16.83 -4.07 -12.21
N LEU A 60 16.19 -4.81 -13.12
CA LEU A 60 16.81 -5.91 -13.86
C LEU A 60 17.52 -5.47 -15.15
N GLY A 61 17.91 -4.19 -15.24
CA GLY A 61 18.84 -3.76 -16.30
C GLY A 61 18.66 -2.34 -16.81
N GLY A 62 17.53 -1.70 -16.50
CA GLY A 62 17.18 -0.34 -16.89
C GLY A 62 17.53 -0.01 -18.33
N ASP A 63 17.95 1.24 -18.55
CA ASP A 63 18.45 1.69 -19.85
C ASP A 63 19.72 0.95 -20.31
N THR A 64 20.51 0.41 -19.36
CA THR A 64 21.85 -0.15 -19.66
C THR A 64 21.83 -1.55 -20.25
N ASN A 65 20.78 -2.33 -20.00
CA ASN A 65 20.60 -3.69 -20.52
C ASN A 65 19.41 -3.80 -21.47
N ARG A 66 18.96 -2.66 -22.01
CA ARG A 66 17.75 -2.60 -22.81
C ARG A 66 17.81 -3.54 -24.01
N ALA A 67 16.75 -4.33 -24.20
CA ALA A 67 16.48 -5.10 -25.40
C ALA A 67 17.45 -6.27 -25.69
N ARG A 68 18.12 -6.81 -24.65
CA ARG A 68 19.15 -7.86 -24.79
C ARG A 68 18.73 -9.24 -24.32
N ILE A 69 17.61 -9.31 -23.61
CA ILE A 69 17.05 -10.52 -23.00
C ILE A 69 15.70 -10.83 -23.66
N ILE A 70 15.41 -12.12 -23.79
CA ILE A 70 14.13 -12.66 -24.27
C ILE A 70 13.68 -13.71 -23.25
N PHE A 71 12.42 -13.66 -22.83
CA PHE A 71 11.81 -14.75 -22.07
C PHE A 71 11.15 -15.77 -23.02
N GLU A 72 11.48 -17.06 -22.87
CA GLU A 72 10.85 -18.14 -23.63
C GLU A 72 9.67 -18.80 -22.88
N ASP A 73 8.56 -19.00 -23.60
CA ASP A 73 7.26 -19.45 -23.09
C ASP A 73 7.24 -20.84 -22.42
N SER A 74 8.26 -21.68 -22.58
CA SER A 74 8.21 -23.10 -22.17
C SER A 74 9.22 -23.52 -21.11
N ALA A 75 10.12 -22.65 -20.66
CA ALA A 75 11.16 -23.03 -19.70
C ALA A 75 11.65 -21.91 -18.77
N GLY A 76 11.12 -20.68 -18.86
CA GLY A 76 11.65 -19.56 -18.08
C GLY A 76 13.12 -19.23 -18.43
N VAL A 77 13.61 -19.71 -19.58
CA VAL A 77 15.00 -19.54 -19.98
C VAL A 77 15.17 -18.16 -20.61
N ILE A 78 16.10 -17.41 -20.04
CA ILE A 78 16.69 -16.19 -20.60
C ILE A 78 17.73 -16.62 -21.62
N LEU A 79 17.45 -16.47 -22.91
CA LEU A 79 18.51 -16.56 -23.91
C LEU A 79 19.14 -15.18 -24.08
N PRO A 80 20.40 -14.96 -23.69
CA PRO A 80 21.13 -13.83 -24.25
C PRO A 80 21.20 -14.05 -25.75
N ARG A 81 20.65 -13.13 -26.56
CA ARG A 81 20.85 -13.15 -28.00
C ARG A 81 22.33 -12.93 -28.29
N SER A 82 23.15 -13.97 -28.29
CA SER A 82 24.59 -13.85 -28.62
C SER A 82 25.28 -12.66 -27.92
N ASP A 83 24.82 -12.28 -26.72
CA ASP A 83 25.20 -11.01 -26.09
C ASP A 83 26.29 -11.31 -25.06
N GLY A 84 27.55 -11.11 -25.45
CA GLY A 84 28.73 -11.37 -24.62
C GLY A 84 28.96 -10.36 -23.50
N PHE A 85 27.95 -9.55 -23.14
CA PHE A 85 28.09 -8.46 -22.18
C PHE A 85 27.87 -8.97 -20.75
N SER A 86 28.73 -8.53 -19.83
CA SER A 86 28.67 -8.90 -18.41
C SER A 86 27.33 -8.55 -17.76
N ARG A 87 26.66 -7.47 -18.18
CA ARG A 87 25.36 -7.06 -17.63
C ARG A 87 24.25 -8.07 -17.90
N SER A 88 24.16 -8.62 -19.12
CA SER A 88 23.19 -9.67 -19.46
C SER A 88 23.38 -10.92 -18.60
N TRP A 89 24.64 -11.27 -18.29
CA TRP A 89 24.97 -12.34 -17.36
C TRP A 89 24.56 -12.02 -15.91
N CYS A 90 24.80 -10.79 -15.44
CA CYS A 90 24.36 -10.37 -14.10
C CYS A 90 22.84 -10.50 -13.95
N VAL A 91 22.07 -10.07 -14.95
CA VAL A 91 20.60 -10.17 -14.92
C VAL A 91 20.14 -11.62 -14.90
N LYS A 92 20.73 -12.48 -15.74
CA LYS A 92 20.45 -13.93 -15.72
C LYS A 92 20.74 -14.53 -14.35
N SER A 93 21.91 -14.26 -13.78
CA SER A 93 22.30 -14.76 -12.46
C SER A 93 21.42 -14.21 -11.32
N THR A 94 20.92 -12.99 -11.46
CA THR A 94 19.97 -12.40 -10.51
C THR A 94 18.62 -13.11 -10.57
N ILE A 95 18.12 -13.40 -11.76
CA ILE A 95 16.87 -14.15 -11.93
C ILE A 95 17.03 -15.59 -11.44
N GLU A 96 18.14 -16.27 -11.75
CA GLU A 96 18.46 -17.61 -11.22
C GLU A 96 18.56 -17.60 -9.68
N GLY A 97 19.14 -16.55 -9.10
CA GLY A 97 19.18 -16.34 -7.66
C GLY A 97 17.77 -16.17 -7.06
N ALA A 98 16.93 -15.35 -7.69
CA ALA A 98 15.54 -15.17 -7.28
C ALA A 98 14.74 -16.48 -7.40
N GLN A 99 14.95 -17.28 -8.44
CA GLN A 99 14.36 -18.62 -8.59
C GLN A 99 14.74 -19.54 -7.43
N TYR A 100 16.04 -19.60 -7.10
CA TYR A 100 16.52 -20.39 -5.97
C TYR A 100 15.90 -19.93 -4.64
N LEU A 101 15.82 -18.61 -4.39
CA LEU A 101 15.23 -18.08 -3.17
C LEU A 101 13.72 -18.32 -3.10
N ALA A 102 13.02 -18.20 -4.23
CA ALA A 102 11.58 -18.48 -4.32
C ALA A 102 11.26 -19.94 -3.95
N GLU A 103 12.01 -20.89 -4.52
CA GLU A 103 11.90 -22.31 -4.17
C GLU A 103 12.25 -22.58 -2.69
N ARG A 104 13.36 -22.00 -2.23
CA ARG A 104 13.87 -22.22 -0.86
C ARG A 104 12.89 -21.75 0.22
N TYR A 105 12.24 -20.61 0.01
CA TYR A 105 11.33 -20.02 0.99
C TYR A 105 9.85 -20.32 0.67
N GLY A 106 9.54 -20.90 -0.48
CA GLY A 106 8.15 -21.14 -0.90
C GLY A 106 7.38 -19.84 -1.07
N THR A 107 7.97 -18.84 -1.72
CA THR A 107 7.37 -17.51 -1.95
C THR A 107 7.19 -17.24 -3.43
N THR A 108 6.29 -16.32 -3.79
CA THR A 108 6.30 -15.69 -5.11
C THR A 108 7.29 -14.53 -5.13
N ILE A 109 8.13 -14.43 -6.16
CA ILE A 109 9.05 -13.29 -6.36
C ILE A 109 8.79 -12.65 -7.72
N ILE A 110 8.51 -11.35 -7.70
CA ILE A 110 8.44 -10.48 -8.87
C ILE A 110 9.66 -9.57 -8.77
N PRO A 111 10.83 -9.96 -9.33
CA PRO A 111 12.11 -9.30 -9.07
C PRO A 111 12.23 -7.88 -9.64
N GLY A 112 11.17 -7.33 -10.25
CA GLY A 112 11.20 -6.06 -10.95
C GLY A 112 11.32 -6.23 -12.46
N THR A 113 11.56 -5.14 -13.18
CA THR A 113 11.40 -5.12 -14.65
C THR A 113 12.73 -4.98 -15.38
N LEU A 114 12.75 -5.47 -16.62
CA LEU A 114 13.78 -5.24 -17.62
C LEU A 114 13.14 -4.90 -18.95
N TRP A 115 13.91 -4.34 -19.88
CA TRP A 115 13.43 -4.14 -21.24
C TRP A 115 13.80 -5.35 -22.12
N GLU A 116 12.81 -6.14 -22.52
CA GLU A 116 12.99 -7.30 -23.41
C GLU A 116 12.68 -6.95 -24.87
N ILE A 117 13.12 -7.82 -25.78
CA ILE A 117 12.64 -7.85 -27.16
C ILE A 117 11.91 -9.17 -27.40
N ASP A 118 10.71 -9.12 -27.96
CA ASP A 118 10.00 -10.33 -28.38
C ASP A 118 10.47 -10.86 -29.76
N GLU A 119 9.89 -11.98 -30.19
CA GLU A 119 10.17 -12.59 -31.51
C GLU A 119 9.87 -11.67 -32.71
N ASN A 120 8.99 -10.68 -32.52
CA ASN A 120 8.58 -9.70 -33.54
C ASN A 120 9.38 -8.39 -33.47
N MET A 121 10.50 -8.37 -32.72
CA MET A 121 11.36 -7.19 -32.55
C MET A 121 10.69 -6.01 -31.83
N ARG A 122 9.61 -6.26 -31.09
CA ARG A 122 8.94 -5.25 -30.26
C ARG A 122 9.62 -5.20 -28.90
N CYS A 123 9.83 -3.99 -28.39
CA CYS A 123 10.50 -3.78 -27.10
C CYS A 123 9.48 -3.51 -26.00
N TYR A 124 9.47 -4.37 -25.00
CA TYR A 124 8.57 -4.31 -23.85
C TYR A 124 9.36 -4.12 -22.58
N GLU A 125 8.81 -3.34 -21.66
CA GLU A 125 9.24 -3.43 -20.27
C GLU A 125 8.48 -4.60 -19.62
N SER A 126 9.20 -5.57 -19.09
CA SER A 126 8.65 -6.86 -18.70
C SER A 126 9.19 -7.30 -17.35
N THR A 127 8.39 -8.06 -16.61
CA THR A 127 8.79 -8.68 -15.35
C THR A 127 8.42 -10.17 -15.35
N PRO A 128 9.35 -11.06 -14.95
CA PRO A 128 9.00 -12.45 -14.71
C PRO A 128 8.25 -12.56 -13.38
N ILE A 129 7.29 -13.47 -13.32
CA ILE A 129 6.64 -13.87 -12.07
C ILE A 129 7.18 -15.26 -11.73
N ILE A 130 8.02 -15.32 -10.69
CA ILE A 130 8.67 -16.54 -10.21
C ILE A 130 7.79 -17.12 -9.10
N GLY A 131 7.33 -18.35 -9.29
CA GLY A 131 6.49 -19.04 -8.33
C GLY A 131 7.28 -19.64 -7.15
N PRO A 132 6.56 -20.15 -6.14
CA PRO A 132 7.14 -20.81 -4.96
C PRO A 132 7.86 -22.14 -5.29
N ASP A 133 7.73 -22.64 -6.52
CA ASP A 133 8.48 -23.77 -7.07
C ASP A 133 9.80 -23.35 -7.73
N GLY A 134 10.16 -22.05 -7.67
CA GLY A 134 11.33 -21.49 -8.33
C GLY A 134 11.19 -21.40 -9.85
N LEU A 135 10.04 -21.73 -10.43
CA LEU A 135 9.82 -21.65 -11.87
C LEU A 135 9.27 -20.28 -12.25
N ILE A 136 9.71 -19.76 -13.41
CA ILE A 136 9.04 -18.61 -14.02
C ILE A 136 7.69 -19.11 -14.53
N GLN A 137 6.62 -18.77 -13.82
CA GLN A 137 5.27 -19.21 -14.16
C GLN A 137 4.70 -18.45 -15.35
N ARG A 138 5.11 -17.19 -15.49
CA ARG A 138 4.64 -16.27 -16.53
C ARG A 138 5.56 -15.05 -16.60
N VAL A 139 5.42 -14.29 -17.67
CA VAL A 139 6.04 -12.99 -17.84
C VAL A 139 4.93 -11.98 -18.06
N ARG A 140 4.99 -10.88 -17.33
CA ARG A 140 4.07 -9.76 -17.46
C ARG A 140 4.75 -8.67 -18.27
N ARG A 141 4.18 -8.31 -19.42
CA ARG A 141 4.66 -7.25 -20.31
C ARG A 141 3.84 -5.99 -20.13
N LYS A 142 4.51 -4.84 -20.22
CA LYS A 142 3.88 -3.54 -20.25
C LYS A 142 3.01 -3.40 -21.50
N ALA A 143 1.77 -2.96 -21.30
CA ALA A 143 0.80 -2.64 -22.32
C ALA A 143 1.37 -1.70 -23.37
N HIS A 144 1.97 -0.62 -22.89
CA HIS A 144 2.45 0.44 -23.75
C HIS A 144 3.59 1.22 -23.10
N ASN A 145 4.51 1.68 -23.95
CA ASN A 145 5.57 2.60 -23.51
C ASN A 145 5.11 4.07 -23.57
N SER A 146 4.12 4.38 -24.41
CA SER A 146 3.47 5.70 -24.51
C SER A 146 1.95 5.54 -24.70
N LYS A 147 1.17 6.55 -24.30
CA LYS A 147 -0.31 6.56 -24.37
C LYS A 147 -0.91 6.25 -25.75
N THR A 148 -0.10 6.30 -26.80
CA THR A 148 -0.51 6.13 -28.20
C THR A 148 -0.31 4.71 -28.72
N ASP A 149 0.28 3.81 -27.93
CA ASP A 149 0.43 2.40 -28.30
C ASP A 149 -0.87 1.65 -27.99
N TYR A 150 -1.54 1.14 -29.02
CA TYR A 150 -2.82 0.44 -28.91
C TYR A 150 -2.64 -1.08 -28.80
N ALA A 151 -1.41 -1.57 -28.61
CA ALA A 151 -1.14 -2.99 -28.50
C ALA A 151 -1.69 -3.53 -27.16
N ILE A 152 -2.70 -4.39 -27.25
CA ILE A 152 -3.21 -5.18 -26.13
C ILE A 152 -2.28 -6.39 -25.97
N ASP A 153 -1.51 -6.44 -24.89
CA ASP A 153 -0.66 -7.58 -24.54
C ASP A 153 -1.47 -8.57 -23.68
N PRO A 154 -1.63 -9.84 -24.12
CA PRO A 154 -2.43 -10.83 -23.41
C PRO A 154 -1.83 -11.28 -22.08
N THR A 155 -0.58 -10.89 -21.77
CA THR A 155 0.05 -11.17 -20.48
C THR A 155 -0.48 -10.29 -19.34
N ILE A 156 -1.22 -9.22 -19.65
CA ILE A 156 -1.91 -8.41 -18.64
C ILE A 156 -3.20 -9.11 -18.24
N ARG A 157 -3.24 -9.54 -16.98
CA ARG A 157 -4.37 -10.25 -16.39
C ARG A 157 -4.37 -10.12 -14.89
N LEU A 158 -5.43 -10.67 -14.29
CA LEU A 158 -5.48 -10.96 -12.88
C LEU A 158 -4.76 -12.27 -12.59
N ASP A 159 -3.82 -12.23 -11.66
CA ASP A 159 -3.11 -13.40 -11.15
C ASP A 159 -3.60 -13.73 -9.72
N THR A 160 -3.29 -14.92 -9.24
CA THR A 160 -3.67 -15.39 -7.91
C THR A 160 -2.44 -15.76 -7.14
N ILE A 161 -2.39 -15.34 -5.87
CA ILE A 161 -1.44 -15.82 -4.89
C ILE A 161 -2.17 -16.68 -3.86
N ILE A 162 -1.54 -17.79 -3.49
CA ILE A 162 -1.99 -18.66 -2.40
C ILE A 162 -0.96 -18.49 -1.28
N THR A 163 -1.41 -17.99 -0.13
CA THR A 163 -0.56 -17.79 1.05
C THR A 163 -0.23 -19.14 1.70
N ARG A 164 0.77 -19.15 2.59
CA ARG A 164 1.20 -20.40 3.26
C ARG A 164 0.12 -21.08 4.11
N ASP A 165 -0.81 -20.29 4.63
CA ASP A 165 -1.98 -20.72 5.39
C ASP A 165 -3.24 -20.91 4.52
N ALA A 166 -3.05 -20.95 3.19
CA ALA A 166 -4.06 -21.23 2.18
C ALA A 166 -5.14 -20.16 2.01
N GLY A 167 -4.85 -18.91 2.37
CA GLY A 167 -5.55 -17.74 1.85
C GLY A 167 -5.34 -17.62 0.34
N GLU A 168 -6.36 -17.15 -0.38
CA GLU A 168 -6.33 -16.97 -1.83
C GLU A 168 -6.66 -15.52 -2.16
N TYR A 169 -5.68 -14.78 -2.69
CA TYR A 169 -5.83 -13.39 -3.07
C TYR A 169 -5.50 -13.20 -4.53
N THR A 170 -6.19 -12.27 -5.15
CA THR A 170 -5.95 -11.86 -6.53
C THR A 170 -5.08 -10.62 -6.56
N TYR A 171 -4.12 -10.60 -7.49
CA TYR A 171 -3.28 -9.44 -7.68
C TYR A 171 -3.14 -9.07 -9.16
N MET A 172 -2.83 -7.80 -9.39
CA MET A 172 -2.48 -7.28 -10.71
C MET A 172 -1.18 -6.51 -10.62
N ILE A 173 -0.36 -6.58 -11.65
CA ILE A 173 0.89 -5.81 -11.74
C ILE A 173 0.69 -4.64 -12.70
N ALA A 174 1.01 -3.44 -12.25
CA ALA A 174 1.19 -2.26 -13.08
C ALA A 174 2.67 -1.83 -13.08
N ILE A 175 3.22 -1.54 -14.25
CA ILE A 175 4.62 -1.11 -14.38
C ILE A 175 4.66 0.39 -14.62
N SER A 176 5.23 1.12 -13.66
CA SER A 176 5.55 2.54 -13.75
C SER A 176 4.31 3.38 -14.17
N ASN A 177 4.41 4.08 -15.29
CA ASN A 177 3.40 5.00 -15.80
C ASN A 177 2.08 4.35 -16.26
N GLU A 178 1.99 3.03 -16.42
CA GLU A 178 0.72 2.37 -16.80
C GLU A 178 -0.40 2.59 -15.79
N THR A 179 -0.06 2.83 -14.52
CA THR A 179 -1.05 3.16 -13.49
C THR A 179 -1.93 4.38 -13.83
N ARG A 180 -1.57 5.17 -14.85
CA ARG A 180 -2.33 6.34 -15.30
C ARG A 180 -3.53 6.00 -16.19
N ASP A 181 -3.43 4.94 -16.98
CA ASP A 181 -4.35 4.67 -18.08
C ASP A 181 -4.52 3.16 -18.39
N LEU A 182 -4.00 2.26 -17.55
CA LEU A 182 -4.17 0.80 -17.70
C LEU A 182 -5.64 0.42 -17.89
N TRP A 183 -6.56 0.99 -17.11
CA TRP A 183 -8.00 0.74 -17.22
C TRP A 183 -8.67 1.40 -18.43
N ASP A 184 -8.11 2.51 -18.92
CA ASP A 184 -8.61 3.17 -20.13
C ASP A 184 -8.20 2.38 -21.39
N VAL A 185 -6.97 1.85 -21.39
CA VAL A 185 -6.43 1.05 -22.50
C VAL A 185 -6.97 -0.38 -22.48
N TYR A 186 -7.23 -0.93 -21.30
CA TYR A 186 -7.83 -2.26 -21.13
C TYR A 186 -9.18 -2.12 -20.42
N PRO A 187 -10.23 -1.67 -21.14
CA PRO A 187 -11.55 -1.56 -20.55
C PRO A 187 -12.11 -2.92 -20.12
N SER A 188 -11.60 -4.04 -20.63
CA SER A 188 -11.91 -5.38 -20.10
C SER A 188 -11.43 -5.57 -18.66
N LEU A 189 -10.40 -4.84 -18.21
CA LEU A 189 -9.94 -4.83 -16.81
C LEU A 189 -10.95 -4.19 -15.85
N SER A 190 -11.92 -3.40 -16.34
CA SER A 190 -12.99 -2.87 -15.48
C SER A 190 -13.88 -3.95 -14.84
N PHE A 191 -13.83 -5.18 -15.37
CA PHE A 191 -14.48 -6.36 -14.82
C PHE A 191 -13.61 -7.16 -13.84
N TYR A 192 -12.30 -6.86 -13.74
CA TYR A 192 -11.38 -7.55 -12.85
C TYR A 192 -11.06 -6.63 -11.65
N ASN A 193 -11.34 -7.13 -10.45
CA ASN A 193 -11.02 -6.44 -9.20
C ASN A 193 -9.88 -7.18 -8.52
N PRO A 194 -8.64 -6.66 -8.62
CA PRO A 194 -7.57 -7.20 -7.81
C PRO A 194 -7.80 -6.83 -6.34
N ASP A 195 -7.57 -7.80 -5.46
CA ASP A 195 -7.43 -7.54 -4.03
C ASP A 195 -6.18 -6.67 -3.80
N ILE A 196 -5.13 -6.92 -4.59
CA ILE A 196 -3.84 -6.24 -4.48
C ILE A 196 -3.38 -5.70 -5.84
N LEU A 197 -3.15 -4.40 -5.92
CA LEU A 197 -2.43 -3.79 -7.04
C LEU A 197 -0.96 -3.60 -6.68
N LEU A 198 -0.11 -4.38 -7.35
CA LEU A 198 1.34 -4.30 -7.25
C LEU A 198 1.87 -3.30 -8.28
N VAL A 199 2.61 -2.31 -7.83
CA VAL A 199 3.18 -1.25 -8.67
C VAL A 199 4.71 -1.31 -8.63
N SER A 200 5.32 -1.74 -9.72
CA SER A 200 6.77 -1.64 -9.91
C SER A 200 7.13 -0.27 -10.47
N ALA A 201 7.78 0.59 -9.68
CA ALA A 201 8.04 1.98 -10.07
C ALA A 201 9.54 2.32 -10.29
N VAL A 202 9.81 3.24 -11.22
CA VAL A 202 11.13 3.83 -11.51
C VAL A 202 11.10 5.30 -11.12
N HIS A 203 11.66 5.69 -9.97
CA HIS A 203 11.72 7.08 -9.50
C HIS A 203 10.37 7.78 -9.25
N TRP A 204 9.42 7.14 -8.55
CA TRP A 204 8.13 7.78 -8.28
C TRP A 204 7.98 8.16 -6.80
N ASN A 205 8.05 9.48 -6.59
CA ASN A 205 7.45 10.28 -5.52
C ASN A 205 7.92 10.05 -4.07
N GLU A 206 8.85 10.91 -3.61
CA GLU A 206 9.34 10.99 -2.22
C GLU A 206 8.23 11.18 -1.17
N ASN A 207 7.07 11.69 -1.55
CA ASN A 207 5.97 11.99 -0.62
C ASN A 207 5.10 10.77 -0.28
N PHE A 208 5.30 9.59 -0.90
CA PHE A 208 4.55 8.39 -0.51
C PHE A 208 4.89 7.95 0.92
N PHE A 209 6.15 8.06 1.34
CA PHE A 209 6.54 7.79 2.73
C PHE A 209 5.94 8.79 3.72
N GLN A 210 5.70 10.04 3.31
CA GLN A 210 4.96 10.96 4.17
C GLN A 210 3.54 10.45 4.41
N LEU A 211 2.91 9.88 3.37
CA LEU A 211 1.61 9.24 3.51
C LEU A 211 1.67 7.97 4.38
N THR A 212 2.65 7.08 4.15
CA THR A 212 2.84 5.89 4.99
C THR A 212 3.09 6.29 6.45
N ASN A 213 3.95 7.28 6.70
CA ASN A 213 4.17 7.82 8.05
C ASN A 213 2.89 8.43 8.65
N MET A 214 2.07 9.12 7.86
CA MET A 214 0.78 9.64 8.34
C MET A 214 -0.14 8.49 8.78
N LEU A 215 -0.20 7.41 7.98
CA LEU A 215 -0.95 6.21 8.32
C LEU A 215 -0.39 5.50 9.57
N GLU A 216 0.93 5.43 9.72
CA GLU A 216 1.63 4.81 10.86
C GLU A 216 1.55 5.63 12.14
N THR A 217 1.51 6.96 12.04
CA THR A 217 1.42 7.86 13.20
C THR A 217 0.05 7.85 13.86
N GLY A 218 -0.92 7.10 13.32
CA GLY A 218 -2.28 7.04 13.83
C GLY A 218 -3.12 8.26 13.44
N TYR A 219 -2.62 9.13 12.56
CA TYR A 219 -3.42 10.24 12.07
C TYR A 219 -4.21 9.79 10.86
N ARG A 220 -5.51 10.11 10.85
CA ARG A 220 -6.32 9.99 9.64
C ARG A 220 -5.67 10.81 8.53
N PRO A 221 -5.32 10.21 7.37
CA PRO A 221 -4.77 10.95 6.25
C PRO A 221 -5.73 12.05 5.81
N ASP A 222 -5.21 13.23 5.49
CA ASP A 222 -6.02 14.31 4.92
C ASP A 222 -6.59 13.84 3.56
N PRO A 223 -7.92 13.71 3.40
CA PRO A 223 -8.54 13.26 2.17
C PRO A 223 -8.25 14.17 0.98
N LEU A 224 -8.09 15.49 1.22
CA LEU A 224 -7.75 16.44 0.17
C LEU A 224 -6.30 16.25 -0.28
N PHE A 225 -5.38 16.04 0.67
CA PHE A 225 -4.01 15.63 0.37
C PHE A 225 -4.01 14.33 -0.43
N MET A 226 -4.74 13.31 0.01
CA MET A 226 -4.87 12.02 -0.65
C MET A 226 -5.39 12.14 -2.09
N ARG A 227 -6.47 12.90 -2.30
CA ARG A 227 -7.03 13.15 -3.64
C ARG A 227 -6.05 13.90 -4.53
N ASN A 228 -5.43 14.97 -4.04
CA ASN A 228 -4.50 15.79 -4.83
C ASN A 228 -3.20 15.03 -5.14
N TYR A 229 -2.73 14.23 -4.18
CA TYR A 229 -1.58 13.36 -4.33
C TYR A 229 -1.81 12.36 -5.47
N ILE A 230 -3.03 11.87 -5.65
CA ILE A 230 -3.35 10.88 -6.68
C ILE A 230 -3.89 11.42 -7.98
N ALA A 231 -4.67 12.49 -7.95
CA ALA A 231 -5.24 13.08 -9.17
C ALA A 231 -4.14 13.48 -10.16
N ASN A 232 -2.94 13.79 -9.65
CA ASN A 232 -1.78 14.11 -10.47
C ASN A 232 -1.08 12.89 -11.09
N TRP A 233 -1.25 11.68 -10.55
CA TRP A 233 -0.41 10.53 -10.89
C TRP A 233 -1.18 9.24 -11.26
N HIS A 234 -2.42 9.07 -10.79
CA HIS A 234 -3.19 7.82 -10.86
C HIS A 234 -4.71 8.06 -11.07
N SER A 235 -5.10 9.16 -11.72
CA SER A 235 -6.51 9.60 -11.81
C SER A 235 -7.49 8.56 -12.40
N GLY A 236 -7.05 7.75 -13.38
CA GLY A 236 -7.87 6.69 -13.97
C GLY A 236 -8.06 5.46 -13.06
N MET A 237 -7.05 5.16 -12.25
CA MET A 237 -6.99 3.99 -11.36
C MET A 237 -7.82 4.19 -10.10
N VAL A 238 -7.73 5.38 -9.50
CA VAL A 238 -8.28 5.60 -8.16
C VAL A 238 -9.79 5.68 -8.14
N VAL A 239 -10.45 6.25 -9.16
CA VAL A 239 -11.92 6.26 -9.21
C VAL A 239 -12.49 4.85 -9.32
N GLN A 240 -11.85 3.96 -10.08
CA GLN A 240 -12.37 2.61 -10.29
C GLN A 240 -12.11 1.68 -9.11
N LEU A 241 -10.91 1.72 -8.54
CA LEU A 241 -10.50 0.79 -7.48
C LEU A 241 -10.88 1.25 -6.06
N SER A 242 -11.05 2.54 -5.82
CA SER A 242 -11.37 3.05 -4.47
C SER A 242 -12.72 2.57 -3.94
N SER A 243 -13.68 2.33 -4.83
CA SER A 243 -14.99 1.78 -4.47
C SER A 243 -14.95 0.30 -4.07
N ARG A 244 -13.79 -0.36 -4.12
CA ARG A 244 -13.67 -1.84 -4.11
C ARG A 244 -12.62 -2.38 -3.13
N ASN A 245 -12.14 -1.58 -2.17
CA ASN A 245 -11.19 -1.98 -1.11
C ASN A 245 -9.87 -2.63 -1.60
N CYS A 246 -9.36 -2.23 -2.76
CA CYS A 246 -8.07 -2.72 -3.27
C CYS A 246 -6.88 -2.18 -2.45
N VAL A 247 -5.88 -3.01 -2.16
CA VAL A 247 -4.61 -2.60 -1.53
C VAL A 247 -3.61 -2.23 -2.61
N PHE A 248 -3.00 -1.06 -2.51
CA PHE A 248 -1.94 -0.64 -3.42
C PHE A 248 -0.60 -0.78 -2.73
N LEU A 249 0.33 -1.49 -3.38
CA LEU A 249 1.69 -1.69 -2.90
C LEU A 249 2.69 -1.23 -3.97
N PHE A 250 3.67 -0.43 -3.56
CA PHE A 250 4.62 0.26 -4.43
C PHE A 250 6.04 -0.13 -4.06
N SER A 251 6.77 -0.66 -5.03
CA SER A 251 8.23 -0.80 -4.94
C SER A 251 8.91 0.39 -5.61
N GLY A 252 10.14 0.71 -5.20
CA GLY A 252 10.80 1.95 -5.60
C GLY A 252 12.27 1.79 -5.96
N LEU A 253 12.67 2.34 -7.10
CA LEU A 253 14.08 2.59 -7.40
C LEU A 253 14.46 3.96 -6.84
N ASP A 254 15.47 4.00 -5.96
CA ASP A 254 15.91 5.17 -5.15
C ASP A 254 14.90 5.82 -4.21
N THR A 255 13.63 5.52 -4.37
CA THR A 255 12.50 6.14 -3.69
C THR A 255 11.94 5.22 -2.63
N LEU A 256 11.12 5.76 -1.73
CA LEU A 256 10.59 5.00 -0.61
C LEU A 256 9.45 4.09 -1.11
N PRO A 257 9.50 2.77 -0.86
CA PRO A 257 8.38 1.88 -1.13
C PRO A 257 7.24 2.15 -0.15
N GLY A 258 6.04 1.68 -0.47
CA GLY A 258 4.85 2.10 0.25
C GLY A 258 3.64 1.19 0.05
N GLY A 259 2.68 1.28 0.97
CA GLY A 259 1.39 0.62 0.88
C GLY A 259 0.23 1.51 1.36
N LEU A 260 -0.96 1.32 0.80
CA LEU A 260 -2.21 1.90 1.30
C LEU A 260 -3.44 1.10 0.86
N PHE A 261 -4.57 1.33 1.52
CA PHE A 261 -5.89 0.90 1.03
C PHE A 261 -6.54 1.98 0.15
N ALA A 262 -7.04 1.60 -1.02
CA ALA A 262 -7.60 2.54 -1.99
C ALA A 262 -8.89 3.23 -1.50
N ALA A 263 -9.61 2.61 -0.56
CA ALA A 263 -10.76 3.24 0.08
C ALA A 263 -10.38 4.53 0.83
N ASN A 264 -9.13 4.66 1.29
CA ASN A 264 -8.66 5.84 2.01
C ASN A 264 -8.62 7.12 1.16
N PHE A 265 -8.85 7.04 -0.15
CA PHE A 265 -8.89 8.20 -1.03
C PHE A 265 -10.21 8.97 -1.00
N TYR A 266 -11.26 8.35 -0.49
CA TYR A 266 -12.61 8.90 -0.51
C TYR A 266 -13.27 8.64 0.82
N GLU A 267 -13.55 9.72 1.56
CA GLU A 267 -14.17 9.63 2.88
C GLU A 267 -15.50 8.89 2.84
N GLU A 268 -16.24 8.98 1.73
CA GLU A 268 -17.53 8.31 1.56
C GLU A 268 -17.47 6.78 1.62
N TYR A 269 -16.28 6.17 1.49
CA TYR A 269 -16.08 4.72 1.62
C TYR A 269 -15.56 4.29 2.98
N LEU A 270 -15.29 5.26 3.87
CA LEU A 270 -14.76 5.01 5.21
C LEU A 270 -15.88 5.15 6.24
N PRO A 271 -15.88 4.33 7.32
CA PRO A 271 -16.65 4.66 8.50
C PRO A 271 -16.27 6.05 9.04
N ASP A 272 -17.22 6.71 9.71
CA ASP A 272 -17.01 8.05 10.26
C ASP A 272 -15.75 8.10 11.14
N HIS A 273 -14.92 9.12 10.91
CA HIS A 273 -13.67 9.34 11.63
C HIS A 273 -12.70 8.15 11.63
N SER A 274 -12.67 7.35 10.56
CA SER A 274 -11.77 6.20 10.45
C SER A 274 -11.00 6.17 9.14
N TRP A 275 -10.02 5.27 9.06
CA TRP A 275 -9.33 4.86 7.83
C TRP A 275 -8.90 3.40 7.93
N PHE A 276 -8.65 2.79 6.78
CA PHE A 276 -8.15 1.42 6.70
C PHE A 276 -6.63 1.39 6.74
N GLY A 277 -6.05 0.40 7.41
CA GLY A 277 -4.62 0.20 7.43
C GLY A 277 -4.22 -1.26 7.56
N PHE A 278 -2.91 -1.46 7.68
CA PHE A 278 -2.27 -2.77 7.73
C PHE A 278 -2.25 -3.31 9.16
N ASP A 279 -2.27 -4.63 9.30
CA ASP A 279 -2.10 -5.33 10.58
C ASP A 279 -0.70 -5.14 11.14
N GLU A 280 0.32 -5.20 10.27
CA GLU A 280 1.71 -4.95 10.64
C GLU A 280 2.49 -4.33 9.46
N ILE A 281 3.44 -3.47 9.80
CA ILE A 281 4.41 -2.90 8.84
C ILE A 281 5.80 -3.01 9.46
N ILE A 282 6.71 -3.71 8.77
CA ILE A 282 8.12 -3.81 9.15
C ILE A 282 8.95 -3.05 8.12
N VAL A 283 9.53 -1.92 8.52
CA VAL A 283 10.38 -1.10 7.66
C VAL A 283 11.85 -1.54 7.79
N THR A 284 12.51 -1.75 6.65
CA THR A 284 13.93 -2.12 6.57
C THR A 284 14.70 -1.10 5.72
N PRO A 285 16.04 -1.08 5.76
CA PRO A 285 16.84 -0.24 4.85
C PRO A 285 16.58 -0.52 3.36
N TYR A 286 16.10 -1.73 3.04
CA TYR A 286 15.90 -2.25 1.68
C TYR A 286 14.44 -2.32 1.26
N GLY A 287 13.50 -1.83 2.07
CA GLY A 287 12.09 -1.80 1.73
C GLY A 287 11.18 -1.91 2.93
N ALA A 288 9.98 -2.47 2.74
CA ALA A 288 9.04 -2.71 3.82
C ALA A 288 8.23 -3.99 3.58
N ILE A 289 7.84 -4.63 4.68
CA ILE A 289 6.98 -5.82 4.70
C ILE A 289 5.63 -5.40 5.27
N TYR A 290 4.55 -5.70 4.54
CA TYR A 290 3.17 -5.39 4.91
C TYR A 290 2.43 -6.70 5.19
N THR A 291 1.83 -6.81 6.37
CA THR A 291 0.91 -7.89 6.74
C THR A 291 -0.51 -7.34 6.73
N PHE A 292 -1.42 -7.97 6.00
CA PHE A 292 -2.81 -7.51 5.89
C PHE A 292 -3.78 -8.56 5.36
N GLU A 293 -5.06 -8.39 5.67
CA GLU A 293 -6.18 -9.05 4.98
C GLU A 293 -6.95 -8.02 4.11
N PRO A 294 -6.86 -8.09 2.77
CA PRO A 294 -7.54 -7.16 1.86
C PRO A 294 -9.05 -7.00 2.10
N HIS A 295 -9.73 -8.08 2.49
CA HIS A 295 -11.19 -8.12 2.66
C HIS A 295 -11.66 -7.74 4.07
N ALA A 296 -10.73 -7.64 5.03
CA ALA A 296 -10.99 -7.31 6.41
C ALA A 296 -9.88 -6.39 6.95
N PRO A 297 -9.72 -5.17 6.38
CA PRO A 297 -8.70 -4.25 6.82
C PRO A 297 -8.84 -3.88 8.29
N VAL A 298 -7.70 -3.59 8.93
CA VAL A 298 -7.71 -2.92 10.23
C VAL A 298 -8.35 -1.55 10.08
N ILE A 299 -9.35 -1.28 10.91
CA ILE A 299 -10.00 0.02 10.98
C ILE A 299 -9.34 0.81 12.09
N TYR A 300 -8.54 1.80 11.71
CA TYR A 300 -8.02 2.77 12.65
C TYR A 300 -9.07 3.86 12.88
N GLN A 301 -9.38 4.12 14.14
CA GLN A 301 -10.25 5.21 14.53
C GLN A 301 -9.41 6.44 14.87
N GLN A 302 -9.80 7.58 14.31
CA GLN A 302 -9.26 8.87 14.68
C GLN A 302 -9.71 9.12 16.11
N MET A 303 -8.75 9.23 17.02
CA MET A 303 -9.08 9.67 18.35
C MET A 303 -9.53 11.13 18.28
N HIS A 304 -10.61 11.47 18.96
CA HIS A 304 -11.13 12.83 18.93
C HIS A 304 -11.62 13.24 20.30
N ILE A 305 -11.45 14.53 20.57
CA ILE A 305 -12.05 15.19 21.70
C ILE A 305 -12.96 16.29 21.17
N ALA A 306 -14.21 16.27 21.62
CA ALA A 306 -15.18 17.31 21.37
C ALA A 306 -15.51 18.03 22.69
N ILE A 307 -15.49 19.35 22.68
CA ILE A 307 -16.03 20.17 23.76
C ILE A 307 -17.32 20.78 23.25
N ARG A 308 -18.42 20.52 23.95
CA ARG A 308 -19.72 21.10 23.67
C ARG A 308 -20.03 22.15 24.73
N ALA A 309 -20.00 23.41 24.34
CA ALA A 309 -20.38 24.52 25.19
C ALA A 309 -21.87 24.84 25.02
N THR A 310 -22.62 24.80 26.12
CA THR A 310 -24.04 25.16 26.15
C THR A 310 -24.33 26.19 27.24
N ASP A 311 -25.35 27.02 27.04
CA ASP A 311 -25.81 27.92 28.08
C ASP A 311 -26.67 27.15 29.10
N SER A 312 -27.10 27.84 30.16
CA SER A 312 -27.93 27.26 31.22
C SER A 312 -29.28 26.69 30.74
N LEU A 313 -29.70 27.01 29.51
CA LEU A 313 -30.93 26.54 28.88
C LEU A 313 -30.66 25.39 27.88
N GLY A 314 -29.40 24.96 27.75
CA GLY A 314 -28.96 23.94 26.81
C GLY A 314 -28.78 24.44 25.38
N ALA A 315 -28.79 25.75 25.13
CA ALA A 315 -28.55 26.30 23.81
C ALA A 315 -27.03 26.35 23.50
N PRO A 316 -26.60 26.04 22.26
CA PRO A 316 -25.18 26.03 21.91
C PRO A 316 -24.54 27.42 22.01
N VAL A 317 -23.29 27.47 22.48
CA VAL A 317 -22.54 28.70 22.71
C VAL A 317 -21.34 28.78 21.78
N GLU A 318 -21.46 29.61 20.74
CA GLU A 318 -20.38 29.91 19.80
C GLU A 318 -19.27 30.78 20.44
N SER A 319 -18.05 30.68 19.89
CA SER A 319 -16.90 31.52 20.22
C SER A 319 -16.44 31.39 21.68
N VAL A 320 -16.53 30.20 22.25
CA VAL A 320 -15.78 29.84 23.47
C VAL A 320 -14.36 29.50 23.06
N PHE A 321 -13.40 30.25 23.59
CA PHE A 321 -11.97 29.96 23.42
C PHE A 321 -11.62 28.73 24.25
N VAL A 322 -10.98 27.75 23.62
CA VAL A 322 -10.47 26.52 24.24
C VAL A 322 -8.95 26.55 24.16
N ASN A 323 -8.25 26.35 25.27
CA ASN A 323 -6.80 26.26 25.35
C ASN A 323 -6.42 24.98 26.09
N PHE A 324 -5.49 24.18 25.57
CA PHE A 324 -5.24 22.83 26.08
C PHE A 324 -3.80 22.34 25.92
N SER A 325 -3.43 21.37 26.76
CA SER A 325 -2.13 20.69 26.80
C SER A 325 -2.22 19.37 27.56
N ALA A 326 -1.12 18.62 27.61
CA ALA A 326 -0.97 17.54 28.57
C ALA A 326 -1.05 18.07 30.02
N PRO A 327 -1.60 17.28 30.96
CA PRO A 327 -1.65 17.64 32.38
C PRO A 327 -0.29 18.04 32.94
N GLY A 328 -0.25 19.18 33.63
CA GLY A 328 0.98 19.72 34.22
C GLY A 328 1.84 20.56 33.28
N GLU A 329 1.46 20.69 32.01
CA GLU A 329 2.11 21.57 31.04
C GLU A 329 1.34 22.88 30.84
N ILE A 330 2.05 23.94 30.43
CA ILE A 330 1.42 25.19 30.02
C ILE A 330 0.64 24.93 28.72
N PRO A 331 -0.64 25.31 28.62
CA PRO A 331 -1.42 25.14 27.39
C PRO A 331 -0.77 25.78 26.17
N THR A 332 -0.52 24.98 25.13
CA THR A 332 0.15 25.38 23.88
C THR A 332 -0.75 25.28 22.67
N ASN A 333 -1.86 24.54 22.76
CA ASN A 333 -2.82 24.37 21.68
C ASN A 333 -4.10 25.14 21.99
N ALA A 334 -4.75 25.70 20.97
CA ALA A 334 -5.99 26.45 21.18
C ALA A 334 -6.93 26.42 19.99
N GLY A 335 -8.20 26.73 20.24
CA GLY A 335 -9.24 26.87 19.23
C GLY A 335 -10.50 27.55 19.77
N TRP A 336 -11.56 27.53 18.97
CA TRP A 336 -12.83 28.17 19.29
C TRP A 336 -13.98 27.22 18.99
N THR A 337 -15.07 27.30 19.77
CA THR A 337 -16.32 26.62 19.42
C THR A 337 -16.99 27.26 18.20
N ASP A 338 -17.57 26.42 17.36
CA ASP A 338 -18.34 26.82 16.17
C ASP A 338 -19.76 27.32 16.53
N ALA A 339 -20.57 27.60 15.50
CA ALA A 339 -21.97 28.04 15.65
C ALA A 339 -22.88 27.01 16.32
N GLN A 340 -22.46 25.74 16.40
CA GLN A 340 -23.13 24.67 17.12
C GLN A 340 -22.57 24.50 18.54
N GLY A 341 -21.67 25.39 18.98
CA GLY A 341 -21.05 25.35 20.29
C GLY A 341 -20.02 24.23 20.42
N ILE A 342 -19.49 23.69 19.33
CA ILE A 342 -18.59 22.55 19.33
C ILE A 342 -17.17 22.99 18.98
N PHE A 343 -16.21 22.62 19.81
CA PHE A 343 -14.79 22.60 19.47
C PHE A 343 -14.35 21.14 19.33
N SER A 344 -13.70 20.81 18.22
CA SER A 344 -13.22 19.45 17.94
C SER A 344 -11.71 19.44 17.74
N TYR A 345 -11.04 18.49 18.41
CA TYR A 345 -9.62 18.26 18.29
C TYR A 345 -9.35 16.80 17.92
N PRO A 346 -8.78 16.52 16.73
CA PRO A 346 -8.32 15.18 16.38
C PRO A 346 -6.95 14.90 17.00
N THR A 347 -6.76 13.68 17.49
CA THR A 347 -5.49 13.14 17.94
C THR A 347 -5.29 11.70 17.45
N ALA A 348 -4.04 11.26 17.53
CA ALA A 348 -3.55 10.01 16.97
C ALA A 348 -2.84 9.13 17.99
N VAL A 349 -2.55 9.67 19.17
CA VAL A 349 -1.93 8.93 20.28
C VAL A 349 -2.84 8.95 21.49
N ALA A 350 -2.83 7.88 22.26
CA ALA A 350 -3.54 7.84 23.51
C ALA A 350 -2.94 8.90 24.44
N GLU A 351 -3.74 9.90 24.81
CA GLU A 351 -3.27 11.03 25.57
C GLU A 351 -4.29 11.48 26.61
N SER A 352 -3.76 12.04 27.69
CA SER A 352 -4.55 12.79 28.65
C SER A 352 -4.41 14.27 28.32
N LEU A 353 -5.52 14.99 28.19
CA LEU A 353 -5.51 16.41 27.89
C LEU A 353 -6.28 17.20 28.96
N PHE A 354 -5.76 18.37 29.26
CA PHE A 354 -6.31 19.36 30.17
C PHE A 354 -6.80 20.57 29.38
N PHE A 355 -8.00 21.07 29.69
CA PHE A 355 -8.66 22.15 28.95
C PHE A 355 -8.92 23.37 29.85
N LEU A 356 -8.66 24.55 29.30
CA LEU A 356 -9.02 25.87 29.83
C LEU A 356 -9.93 26.57 28.85
N MET A 357 -11.04 27.15 29.34
CA MET A 357 -12.06 27.75 28.49
C MET A 357 -12.38 29.19 28.90
N ALA A 358 -12.64 30.05 27.91
CA ALA A 358 -12.98 31.46 28.14
C ALA A 358 -13.95 32.00 27.10
N LYS A 359 -14.85 32.92 27.51
CA LYS A 359 -15.73 33.66 26.60
C LYS A 359 -15.91 35.10 27.09
N ASP A 360 -15.87 36.06 26.17
CA ASP A 360 -16.15 37.49 26.41
C ASP A 360 -15.42 38.10 27.62
N SER A 361 -14.14 37.76 27.79
CA SER A 361 -13.28 38.18 28.92
C SER A 361 -13.62 37.56 30.28
N PHE A 362 -14.56 36.62 30.35
CA PHE A 362 -14.79 35.79 31.52
C PHE A 362 -14.09 34.44 31.32
N VAL A 363 -13.29 34.04 32.31
CA VAL A 363 -12.87 32.65 32.43
C VAL A 363 -14.12 31.87 32.84
N ILE A 364 -14.61 31.02 31.94
CA ILE A 364 -15.56 29.97 32.34
C ILE A 364 -14.69 29.03 33.14
N VAL A 365 -14.60 29.21 34.46
CA VAL A 365 -13.72 28.41 35.32
C VAL A 365 -14.08 26.95 35.07
N PRO A 366 -13.26 26.17 34.36
CA PRO A 366 -13.56 24.77 34.17
C PRO A 366 -13.37 24.13 35.55
N GLU A 367 -14.30 23.26 35.94
CA GLU A 367 -13.84 22.13 36.75
C GLU A 367 -12.73 21.47 35.93
N GLU A 368 -11.53 21.35 36.50
CA GLU A 368 -10.37 20.77 35.81
C GLU A 368 -10.78 19.43 35.18
N THR A 369 -10.97 19.42 33.86
CA THR A 369 -11.48 18.25 33.16
C THR A 369 -10.32 17.63 32.42
N ILE A 370 -9.84 16.51 32.97
CA ILE A 370 -8.86 15.65 32.30
C ILE A 370 -9.63 14.63 31.49
N VAL A 371 -9.42 14.66 30.19
CA VAL A 371 -9.97 13.67 29.26
C VAL A 371 -8.88 12.71 28.87
N TYR A 372 -9.20 11.43 28.82
CA TYR A 372 -8.35 10.41 28.24
C TYR A 372 -9.02 9.81 27.01
N VAL A 373 -8.31 9.83 25.89
CA VAL A 373 -8.69 9.12 24.67
C VAL A 373 -7.70 7.99 24.41
N SER A 374 -8.20 6.88 23.89
CA SER A 374 -7.41 5.68 23.60
C SER A 374 -8.05 4.91 22.44
N PRO A 375 -7.36 3.92 21.84
CA PRO A 375 -7.97 3.07 20.83
C PRO A 375 -9.28 2.39 21.30
N ASP A 376 -9.39 2.05 22.59
CA ASP A 376 -10.60 1.44 23.19
C ASP A 376 -11.72 2.46 23.47
N ASN A 377 -11.37 3.73 23.64
CA ASN A 377 -12.30 4.85 23.81
C ASN A 377 -11.82 6.03 22.95
N PRO A 378 -12.03 5.96 21.62
CA PRO A 378 -11.42 6.90 20.68
C PRO A 378 -12.19 8.22 20.58
N ALA A 379 -13.26 8.37 21.34
CA ALA A 379 -14.09 9.55 21.35
C ALA A 379 -14.34 9.98 22.79
N CYS A 380 -14.14 11.26 23.08
CA CYS A 380 -14.63 11.85 24.31
C CYS A 380 -15.35 13.16 24.02
N THR A 381 -16.51 13.35 24.64
CA THR A 381 -17.23 14.62 24.64
C THR A 381 -17.24 15.18 26.05
N VAL A 382 -16.85 16.45 26.18
CA VAL A 382 -16.96 17.22 27.42
C VAL A 382 -18.08 18.25 27.23
N ASP A 383 -19.13 18.13 28.03
CA ASP A 383 -20.21 19.11 28.08
C ASP A 383 -19.88 20.19 29.13
N VAL A 384 -19.98 21.46 28.74
CA VAL A 384 -19.58 22.63 29.55
C VAL A 384 -20.64 23.72 29.53
#